data_AF-A0A3B0V7A0-F1
#
_entry.id   AF-A0A3B0V7A0-F1
#
_cell.length_a   1.000
_cell.length_b   1.000
_cell.length_c   1.000
_cell.angle_alpha   90.00
_cell.angle_beta   90.00
_cell.angle_gamma   90.00
#
_symmetry.space_group_name_H-M   'P 1'
#
loop_
_entity.id
_entity.type
_entity.pdbx_description
1 polymer ?
#
loop_
_entity_poly.entity_id
_entity_poly.type
_entity_poly.pdbx_seq_one_letter_code
_entity_poly.pdbx_strand_id
1 'polypeptide(L)'
;GNVLGSAGSVVPLFKEQIAKGGPLTVTHKDMTRYFMTIKEACQLIVQSMVLSSKGDIHVLDMGKPISILALANRMISLSGKIPNTDIKVVISGLRAGEKLHEQLYYDVEKLKHTRHKKIFHITSAITQLDSYEDQLNIAIKQAINFQERELIKSIKELVPEFVQQTVVK
;
A
#
# COMPACT_ATOMS: atom_id res chain seq x y z
N GLY A 1 3.93 0.83 2.08
CA GLY A 1 3.90 2.25 2.49
C GLY A 1 3.91 3.13 1.26
N ASN A 2 3.32 4.32 1.33
CA ASN A 2 3.39 5.33 0.26
C ASN A 2 4.55 6.31 0.44
N VAL A 3 4.99 6.88 -0.68
CA VAL A 3 6.02 7.92 -0.72
C VAL A 3 5.38 9.24 -1.15
N LEU A 4 5.64 10.31 -0.39
CA LEU A 4 5.06 11.62 -0.67
C LEU A 4 5.53 12.16 -2.01
N GLY A 5 4.58 12.54 -2.87
CA GLY A 5 4.87 13.18 -4.15
C GLY A 5 5.40 12.24 -5.23
N SER A 6 5.28 10.93 -5.07
CA SER A 6 5.59 9.98 -6.15
C SER A 6 4.63 10.16 -7.33
N ALA A 7 5.08 9.80 -8.54
CA ALA A 7 4.26 9.87 -9.75
C ALA A 7 2.97 9.06 -9.59
N GLY A 8 1.84 9.62 -10.03
CA GLY A 8 0.52 8.99 -9.93
C GLY A 8 -0.04 8.85 -8.51
N SER A 9 0.61 9.42 -7.48
CA SER A 9 0.09 9.37 -6.11
C SER A 9 -1.03 10.38 -5.85
N VAL A 10 -1.68 10.22 -4.70
CA VAL A 10 -2.82 11.06 -4.28
C VAL A 10 -2.46 12.54 -4.14
N VAL A 11 -1.22 12.87 -3.77
CA VAL A 11 -0.80 14.27 -3.53
C VAL A 11 -0.72 15.06 -4.84
N PRO A 12 -0.02 14.61 -5.90
CA PRO A 12 -0.10 15.24 -7.22
C PRO A 12 -1.53 15.37 -7.75
N LEU A 13 -2.36 14.32 -7.59
CA LEU A 13 -3.76 14.35 -8.01
C LEU A 13 -4.54 15.48 -7.30
N PHE A 14 -4.38 15.60 -5.99
CA PHE A 14 -5.04 16.67 -5.22
C PHE A 14 -4.53 18.05 -5.62
N LYS A 15 -3.23 18.22 -5.89
CA LYS A 15 -2.70 19.50 -6.39
C LYS A 15 -3.34 19.88 -7.72
N GLU A 16 -3.44 18.92 -8.65
CA GLU A 16 -4.08 19.13 -9.95
C GLU A 16 -5.57 19.48 -9.80
N GLN A 17 -6.30 18.76 -8.96
CA GLN A 17 -7.71 19.04 -8.68
C GLN A 17 -7.90 20.42 -8.04
N ILE A 18 -7.06 20.83 -7.08
CA ILE A 18 -7.10 22.17 -6.47
C ILE A 18 -6.84 23.27 -7.51
N ALA A 19 -5.85 23.07 -8.38
CA ALA A 19 -5.50 24.00 -9.45
C ALA A 19 -6.65 24.18 -10.46
N LYS A 20 -7.41 23.11 -10.73
CA LYS A 20 -8.61 23.13 -11.58
C LYS A 20 -9.87 23.68 -10.89
N GLY A 21 -9.81 24.01 -9.59
CA GLY A 21 -10.96 24.51 -8.83
C GLY A 21 -11.80 23.42 -8.14
N GLY A 22 -11.38 22.16 -8.19
CA GLY A 22 -12.07 21.03 -7.58
C GLY A 22 -13.14 20.38 -8.47
N PRO A 23 -13.95 19.47 -7.92
CA PRO A 23 -13.88 18.95 -6.55
C PRO A 23 -12.64 18.06 -6.32
N LEU A 24 -12.25 17.90 -5.06
CA LEU A 24 -11.28 16.87 -4.67
C LEU A 24 -11.97 15.52 -4.50
N THR A 25 -11.39 14.45 -5.03
CA THR A 25 -11.99 13.11 -4.93
C THR A 25 -11.26 12.26 -3.90
N VAL A 26 -11.93 11.87 -2.83
CA VAL A 26 -11.40 10.94 -1.81
C VAL A 26 -12.12 9.61 -1.94
N THR A 27 -11.39 8.50 -1.97
CA THR A 27 -11.97 7.16 -2.16
C THR A 27 -12.96 6.80 -1.07
N HIS A 28 -12.58 6.97 0.20
CA HIS A 28 -13.42 6.65 1.35
C HIS A 28 -13.06 7.56 2.53
N LYS A 29 -14.06 7.93 3.35
CA LYS A 29 -13.90 8.84 4.50
C LYS A 29 -12.87 8.35 5.53
N ASP A 30 -12.85 7.04 5.75
CA ASP A 30 -12.00 6.38 6.75
C ASP A 30 -10.68 5.87 6.15
N MET A 31 -10.40 6.16 4.87
CA MET A 31 -9.19 5.64 4.22
C MET A 31 -7.93 6.21 4.85
N THR A 32 -7.00 5.33 5.21
CA THR A 32 -5.69 5.71 5.75
C THR A 32 -4.54 5.09 4.97
N ARG A 33 -3.42 5.82 4.93
CA ARG A 33 -2.18 5.39 4.27
C ARG A 33 -0.97 5.79 5.08
N TYR A 34 0.10 5.01 4.96
CA TYR A 34 1.39 5.36 5.54
C TYR A 34 2.18 6.23 4.57
N PHE A 35 2.81 7.30 5.06
CA PHE A 35 3.59 8.19 4.22
C PHE A 35 4.99 8.39 4.79
N MET A 36 5.95 8.45 3.89
CA MET A 36 7.32 8.85 4.16
C MET A 36 7.83 9.73 3.02
N THR A 37 8.82 10.58 3.27
CA THR A 37 9.45 11.34 2.19
C THR A 37 10.33 10.44 1.33
N ILE A 38 10.58 10.84 0.07
CA ILE A 38 11.49 10.11 -0.83
C ILE A 38 12.88 9.97 -0.18
N LYS A 39 13.42 11.04 0.41
CA LYS A 39 14.75 11.04 1.03
C LYS A 39 14.84 10.04 2.18
N GLU A 40 13.86 10.03 3.08
CA GLU A 40 13.81 9.09 4.19
C GLU A 40 13.70 7.64 3.69
N ALA A 41 12.81 7.37 2.72
CA ALA A 41 12.64 6.03 2.17
C ALA A 41 13.93 5.51 1.53
N CYS A 42 14.57 6.32 0.67
CA CYS A 42 15.85 5.96 0.06
C CYS A 42 16.95 5.73 1.10
N GLN A 43 17.06 6.58 2.12
CA GLN A 43 18.05 6.42 3.19
C GLN A 43 17.85 5.10 3.95
N LEU A 44 16.62 4.78 4.34
CA LEU A 44 16.32 3.54 5.07
C LEU A 44 16.56 2.29 4.21
N ILE A 45 16.27 2.35 2.91
CA ILE A 45 16.56 1.24 1.98
C ILE A 45 18.07 1.01 1.88
N VAL A 46 18.87 2.06 1.68
CA VAL A 46 20.34 1.90 1.60
C VAL A 46 20.90 1.36 2.92
N GLN A 47 20.38 1.82 4.05
CA GLN A 47 20.80 1.35 5.37
C GLN A 47 20.37 -0.10 5.63
N SER A 48 19.19 -0.53 5.16
CA SER A 48 18.73 -1.91 5.36
C SER A 48 19.62 -2.90 4.61
N MET A 49 20.19 -2.53 3.46
CA MET A 49 21.12 -3.37 2.70
C MET A 49 22.34 -3.78 3.52
N VAL A 50 22.86 -2.89 4.37
CA VAL A 50 24.02 -3.17 5.25
C VAL A 50 23.63 -4.09 6.43
N LEU A 51 22.36 -4.08 6.80
CA LEU A 51 21.81 -4.91 7.88
C LEU A 51 21.31 -6.28 7.37
N SER A 52 21.23 -6.47 6.06
CA SER A 52 20.61 -7.63 5.43
C SER A 52 21.60 -8.76 5.17
N SER A 53 21.15 -9.98 5.45
CA SER A 53 21.73 -11.23 4.98
C SER A 53 20.90 -11.81 3.82
N LYS A 54 21.41 -12.88 3.20
CA LYS A 54 20.71 -13.55 2.09
C LYS A 54 19.31 -14.02 2.53
N GLY A 55 18.28 -13.55 1.83
CA GLY A 55 16.89 -13.94 2.08
C GLY A 55 16.18 -13.11 3.16
N ASP A 56 16.83 -12.11 3.75
CA ASP A 56 16.18 -11.25 4.73
C ASP A 56 15.16 -10.33 4.07
N ILE A 57 13.99 -10.26 4.70
CA ILE A 57 12.95 -9.30 4.37
C ILE A 57 12.93 -8.26 5.50
N HIS A 58 12.81 -6.99 5.13
CA HIS A 58 12.76 -5.89 6.07
C HIS A 58 11.48 -5.06 5.89
N VAL A 59 10.91 -4.63 7.01
CA VAL A 59 9.80 -3.68 7.06
C VAL A 59 10.29 -2.38 7.67
N LEU A 60 9.92 -1.27 7.04
CA LEU A 60 10.29 0.06 7.52
C LEU A 60 9.22 0.62 8.45
N ASP A 61 9.66 1.27 9.52
CA ASP A 61 8.77 2.09 10.35
C ASP A 61 8.32 3.32 9.57
N MET A 62 7.05 3.31 9.16
CA MET A 62 6.44 4.42 8.44
C MET A 62 5.78 5.45 9.38
N GLY A 63 5.88 5.28 10.69
CA GLY A 63 5.21 6.11 11.68
C GLY A 63 3.70 5.88 11.74
N LYS A 64 2.92 6.94 11.96
CA LYS A 64 1.47 6.85 12.11
C LYS A 64 0.78 6.93 10.73
N PRO A 65 -0.27 6.14 10.48
CA PRO A 65 -1.05 6.27 9.26
C PRO A 65 -1.79 7.61 9.23
N ILE A 66 -1.94 8.18 8.04
CA ILE A 66 -2.59 9.47 7.80
C ILE A 66 -3.93 9.24 7.12
N SER A 67 -4.98 9.91 7.60
CA SER A 67 -6.29 9.94 6.92
C SER A 67 -6.19 10.71 5.60
N ILE A 68 -6.64 10.07 4.51
CA ILE A 68 -6.65 10.69 3.19
C ILE A 68 -7.64 11.86 3.13
N LEU A 69 -8.76 11.77 3.85
CA LEU A 69 -9.69 12.89 4.00
C LEU A 69 -9.05 14.08 4.73
N ALA A 70 -8.34 13.82 5.83
CA ALA A 70 -7.63 14.88 6.55
C ALA A 70 -6.54 15.52 5.67
N LEU A 71 -5.82 14.71 4.89
CA LEU A 71 -4.83 15.18 3.92
C LEU A 71 -5.46 16.09 2.86
N ALA A 72 -6.59 15.68 2.27
CA ALA A 72 -7.33 16.47 1.29
C ALA A 72 -7.71 17.85 1.85
N ASN A 73 -8.34 17.88 3.02
CA ASN A 73 -8.74 19.13 3.69
C ASN A 73 -7.55 20.03 4.01
N ARG A 74 -6.44 19.43 4.47
CA ARG A 74 -5.22 20.18 4.77
C ARG A 74 -4.61 20.80 3.52
N MET A 75 -4.59 20.06 2.41
CA MET A 75 -4.07 20.57 1.13
C MET A 75 -4.91 21.72 0.58
N ILE A 76 -6.24 21.64 0.67
CA ILE A 76 -7.14 22.75 0.30
C ILE A 76 -6.81 23.98 1.16
N SER A 77 -6.72 23.80 2.49
CA SER A 77 -6.40 24.89 3.43
C SER A 77 -5.06 25.55 3.14
N LEU A 78 -4.01 24.76 2.84
CA LEU A 78 -2.69 25.26 2.49
C LEU A 78 -2.64 26.00 1.15
N SER A 79 -3.66 25.82 0.30
CA SER A 79 -3.83 26.60 -0.94
C SER A 79 -4.56 27.94 -0.74
N GLY A 80 -4.85 28.33 0.51
CA GLY A 80 -5.58 29.56 0.83
C GLY A 80 -7.10 29.45 0.63
N LYS A 81 -7.64 28.22 0.55
CA LYS A 81 -9.05 27.94 0.29
C LYS A 81 -9.68 27.21 1.48
N ILE A 82 -10.98 27.38 1.69
CA ILE A 82 -11.75 26.76 2.78
C ILE A 82 -12.36 25.43 2.29
N PRO A 83 -12.02 24.29 2.92
CA PRO A 83 -12.60 22.99 2.56
C PRO A 83 -14.12 22.97 2.70
N ASN A 84 -14.81 22.38 1.72
CA ASN A 84 -16.27 22.30 1.61
C ASN A 84 -17.01 23.64 1.42
N THR A 85 -16.29 24.76 1.35
CA THR A 85 -16.82 26.07 0.96
C THR A 85 -16.30 26.45 -0.42
N ASP A 86 -14.98 26.59 -0.56
CA ASP A 86 -14.34 26.98 -1.83
C ASP A 86 -14.07 25.78 -2.73
N ILE A 87 -13.71 24.63 -2.12
CA ILE A 87 -13.49 23.36 -2.81
C ILE A 87 -14.23 22.24 -2.08
N LYS A 88 -15.15 21.58 -2.77
CA LYS A 88 -15.85 20.40 -2.25
C LYS A 88 -14.94 19.18 -2.26
N VAL A 89 -15.05 18.34 -1.21
CA VAL A 89 -14.48 16.99 -1.19
C VAL A 89 -15.60 15.99 -1.44
N VAL A 90 -15.46 15.16 -2.47
CA VAL A 90 -16.46 14.15 -2.85
C VAL A 90 -15.92 12.75 -2.61
N ILE A 91 -16.78 11.86 -2.11
CA ILE A 91 -16.43 10.45 -1.90
C ILE A 91 -16.67 9.68 -3.19
N SER A 92 -15.63 9.06 -3.75
CA SER A 92 -15.72 8.34 -5.02
C SER A 92 -16.04 6.84 -4.89
N GLY A 93 -15.98 6.30 -3.68
CA GLY A 93 -16.14 4.87 -3.42
C GLY A 93 -14.85 4.08 -3.64
N LEU A 94 -14.78 2.90 -3.00
CA LEU A 94 -13.65 1.96 -3.10
C LEU A 94 -13.67 1.22 -4.44
N ARG A 95 -12.49 1.07 -5.06
CA ARG A 95 -12.34 0.23 -6.26
C ARG A 95 -12.05 -1.22 -5.87
N ALA A 96 -12.24 -2.15 -6.81
CA ALA A 96 -11.91 -3.56 -6.61
C ALA A 96 -10.44 -3.71 -6.17
N GLY A 97 -10.22 -4.45 -5.08
CA GLY A 97 -8.87 -4.66 -4.52
C GLY A 97 -8.29 -3.50 -3.71
N GLU A 98 -8.97 -2.36 -3.59
CA GLU A 98 -8.47 -1.26 -2.75
C GLU A 98 -8.72 -1.50 -1.26
N LYS A 99 -7.63 -1.56 -0.50
CA LYS A 99 -7.71 -1.64 0.97
C LYS A 99 -8.15 -0.30 1.58
N LEU A 100 -9.07 -0.36 2.55
CA LEU A 100 -9.45 0.80 3.34
C LEU A 100 -8.27 1.33 4.19
N HIS A 101 -7.58 0.41 4.86
CA HIS A 101 -6.37 0.68 5.65
C HIS A 101 -5.19 -0.09 5.07
N GLU A 102 -4.05 0.58 4.91
CA GLU A 102 -2.82 -0.07 4.49
C GLU A 102 -2.25 -0.93 5.64
N GLN A 103 -1.76 -2.11 5.30
CA GLN A 103 -1.05 -3.01 6.21
C GLN A 103 0.41 -3.06 5.78
N LEU A 104 1.35 -2.97 6.73
CA LEU A 104 2.78 -3.01 6.45
C LEU A 104 3.36 -4.44 6.53
N TYR A 105 2.66 -5.32 7.22
CA TYR A 105 2.98 -6.73 7.42
C TYR A 105 1.70 -7.49 7.79
N TYR A 106 1.73 -8.82 7.69
CA TYR A 106 0.64 -9.71 8.06
C TYR A 106 0.77 -10.19 9.51
N ASP A 107 -0.35 -10.56 10.13
CA ASP A 107 -0.38 -11.01 11.53
C ASP A 107 0.43 -12.30 11.78
N VAL A 108 0.60 -13.12 10.74
CA VAL A 108 1.42 -14.35 10.78
C VAL A 108 2.93 -14.05 10.84
N GLU A 109 3.32 -12.83 10.49
CA GLU A 109 4.71 -12.41 10.43
C GLU A 109 5.16 -11.82 11.77
N LYS A 110 6.40 -12.11 12.16
CA LYS A 110 6.99 -11.56 13.39
C LYS A 110 8.01 -10.49 13.06
N LEU A 111 7.79 -9.30 13.61
CA LEU A 111 8.75 -8.21 13.56
C LEU A 111 9.83 -8.39 14.64
N LYS A 112 11.09 -8.31 14.22
CA LYS A 112 12.25 -8.27 15.10
C LYS A 112 12.99 -6.95 14.91
N HIS A 113 13.45 -6.36 16.01
CA HIS A 113 14.26 -5.15 15.94
C HIS A 113 15.62 -5.43 15.29
N THR A 114 16.03 -4.55 14.39
CA THR A 114 17.42 -4.47 13.93
C THR A 114 18.21 -3.47 14.80
N ARG A 115 19.47 -3.23 14.46
CA ARG A 115 20.28 -2.15 15.06
C ARG A 115 19.74 -0.75 14.74
N HIS A 116 18.90 -0.61 13.71
CA HIS A 116 18.32 0.66 13.31
C HIS A 116 16.86 0.75 13.76
N LYS A 117 16.50 1.84 14.47
CA LYS A 117 15.18 2.00 15.12
C LYS A 117 13.98 1.94 14.17
N LYS A 118 14.17 2.33 12.91
CA LYS A 118 13.13 2.35 11.88
C LYS A 118 13.17 1.18 10.90
N ILE A 119 14.01 0.18 11.15
CA ILE A 119 14.14 -0.99 10.28
C ILE A 119 13.90 -2.22 11.12
N PHE A 120 12.89 -2.99 10.75
CA PHE A 120 12.55 -4.26 11.37
C PHE A 120 12.88 -5.40 10.42
N HIS A 121 13.44 -6.47 10.96
CA HIS A 121 13.54 -7.73 10.26
C HIS A 121 12.20 -8.45 10.39
N ILE A 122 11.70 -9.01 9.30
CA ILE A 122 10.46 -9.78 9.31
C ILE A 122 10.77 -11.25 9.05
N THR A 123 10.33 -12.10 9.98
CA THR A 123 10.40 -13.55 9.80
C THR A 123 9.02 -14.08 9.45
N SER A 124 8.91 -14.66 8.27
CA SER A 124 7.76 -15.48 7.88
C SER A 124 8.05 -16.96 8.13
N ALA A 125 7.01 -17.76 8.33
CA ALA A 125 7.10 -19.20 8.50
C ALA A 125 7.32 -19.96 7.16
N ILE A 126 7.52 -19.25 6.04
CA ILE A 126 7.71 -19.88 4.73
C ILE A 126 9.09 -20.54 4.68
N THR A 127 9.10 -21.86 4.85
CA THR A 127 10.32 -22.64 5.07
C THR A 127 10.88 -23.33 3.82
N GLN A 128 10.16 -23.43 2.68
CA GLN A 128 10.61 -24.23 1.53
C GLN A 128 10.16 -23.67 0.17
N LEU A 129 11.07 -23.06 -0.58
CA LEU A 129 10.83 -22.51 -1.93
C LEU A 129 10.69 -23.59 -3.00
N ASP A 130 11.39 -24.72 -2.85
CA ASP A 130 11.42 -25.81 -3.85
C ASP A 130 10.04 -26.46 -4.06
N SER A 131 9.09 -26.24 -3.14
CA SER A 131 7.73 -26.79 -3.20
C SER A 131 6.76 -25.99 -4.07
N TYR A 132 7.14 -24.82 -4.58
CA TYR A 132 6.19 -23.88 -5.21
C TYR A 132 6.32 -23.74 -6.73
N GLU A 133 7.37 -24.26 -7.36
CA GLU A 133 7.62 -24.07 -8.79
C GLU A 133 6.50 -24.68 -9.67
N ASP A 134 6.07 -25.91 -9.35
CA ASP A 134 4.98 -26.57 -10.07
C ASP A 134 3.64 -25.84 -9.90
N GLN A 135 3.34 -25.39 -8.68
CA GLN A 135 2.12 -24.64 -8.38
C GLN A 135 2.11 -23.28 -9.11
N LEU A 136 3.26 -22.61 -9.17
CA LEU A 136 3.43 -21.37 -9.91
C LEU A 136 3.23 -21.60 -11.42
N ASN A 137 3.80 -22.66 -11.98
CA ASN A 137 3.62 -23.02 -13.39
C ASN A 137 2.15 -23.33 -13.73
N ILE A 138 1.40 -23.95 -12.82
CA ILE A 138 -0.05 -24.17 -12.96
C ILE A 138 -0.78 -22.82 -12.99
N ALA A 139 -0.49 -21.93 -12.04
CA ALA A 139 -1.11 -20.60 -11.99
C ALA A 139 -0.84 -19.78 -13.25
N ILE A 140 0.40 -19.82 -13.78
CA ILE A 140 0.77 -19.15 -15.03
C ILE A 140 -0.06 -19.68 -16.21
N LYS A 141 -0.20 -21.01 -16.34
CA LYS A 141 -1.04 -21.61 -17.40
C LYS A 141 -2.50 -21.18 -17.29
N GLN A 142 -3.06 -21.13 -16.08
CA GLN A 142 -4.43 -20.67 -15.86
C GLN A 142 -4.60 -19.19 -16.24
N ALA A 143 -3.61 -18.34 -15.94
CA ALA A 143 -3.62 -16.93 -16.32
C ALA A 143 -3.58 -16.73 -17.84
N ILE A 144 -2.69 -17.45 -18.55
CA ILE A 144 -2.58 -17.38 -20.02
C ILE A 144 -3.89 -17.83 -20.70
N ASN A 145 -4.58 -18.80 -20.10
CA ASN A 145 -5.85 -19.33 -20.61
C ASN A 145 -7.09 -18.58 -20.10
N PHE A 146 -6.92 -17.43 -19.42
CA PHE A 146 -8.00 -16.61 -18.86
C PHE A 146 -8.94 -17.38 -17.90
N GLN A 147 -8.42 -18.37 -17.19
CA GLN A 147 -9.17 -19.21 -16.25
C GLN A 147 -9.21 -18.56 -14.85
N GLU A 148 -9.88 -17.41 -14.73
CA GLU A 148 -9.88 -16.57 -13.52
C GLU A 148 -10.21 -17.33 -12.23
N ARG A 149 -11.24 -18.20 -12.26
CA ARG A 149 -11.65 -18.97 -11.07
C ARG A 149 -10.57 -19.92 -10.58
N GLU A 150 -9.90 -20.61 -11.51
CA GLU A 150 -8.84 -21.57 -11.16
C GLU A 150 -7.56 -20.83 -10.77
N LEU A 151 -7.24 -19.72 -11.44
CA LEU A 151 -6.13 -18.84 -11.07
C LEU A 151 -6.28 -18.34 -9.63
N ILE A 152 -7.47 -17.87 -9.24
CA ILE A 152 -7.73 -17.40 -7.87
C ILE A 152 -7.52 -18.53 -6.85
N LYS A 153 -7.91 -19.77 -7.16
CA LYS A 153 -7.66 -20.93 -6.28
C LYS A 153 -6.16 -21.18 -6.11
N SER A 154 -5.41 -21.25 -7.21
CA SER A 154 -3.96 -21.45 -7.17
C SER A 154 -3.23 -20.33 -6.42
N ILE A 155 -3.67 -19.08 -6.58
CA ILE A 155 -3.11 -17.95 -5.81
C ILE A 155 -3.38 -18.12 -4.31
N LYS A 156 -4.57 -18.60 -3.91
CA LYS A 156 -4.88 -18.86 -2.49
C LYS A 156 -4.07 -20.02 -1.91
N GLU A 157 -3.73 -21.02 -2.72
CA GLU A 157 -2.85 -22.12 -2.29
C GLU A 157 -1.41 -21.63 -2.09
N LEU A 158 -0.92 -20.78 -3.00
CA LEU A 158 0.41 -20.17 -2.93
C LEU A 158 0.52 -19.11 -1.81
N VAL A 159 -0.54 -18.35 -1.58
CA VAL A 159 -0.62 -17.24 -0.63
C VAL A 159 -1.91 -17.39 0.18
N PRO A 160 -1.92 -18.20 1.26
CA PRO A 160 -3.11 -18.46 2.07
C PRO A 160 -3.76 -17.19 2.66
N GLU A 161 -2.98 -16.13 2.85
CA GLU A 161 -3.42 -14.83 3.36
C GLU A 161 -4.12 -13.98 2.29
N PHE A 162 -4.17 -14.43 1.03
CA PHE A 162 -4.84 -13.71 -0.04
C PHE A 162 -6.37 -13.70 0.15
N VAL A 163 -6.88 -12.53 0.51
CA VAL A 163 -8.31 -12.25 0.57
C VAL A 163 -8.72 -11.50 -0.68
N GLN A 164 -9.55 -12.13 -1.51
CA GLN A 164 -10.18 -11.45 -2.64
C GLN A 164 -11.19 -10.42 -2.12
N GLN A 165 -10.90 -9.13 -2.31
CA GLN A 165 -11.83 -8.07 -1.98
C GLN A 165 -12.87 -7.92 -3.09
N THR A 166 -14.05 -8.47 -2.87
CA THR A 166 -15.22 -8.27 -3.73
C THR A 166 -15.77 -6.86 -3.50
N VAL A 167 -16.03 -6.11 -4.57
CA VAL A 167 -16.66 -4.78 -4.48
C VAL A 167 -18.05 -4.95 -3.87
N VAL A 168 -18.31 -4.30 -2.72
CA VAL A 168 -19.68 -4.01 -2.30
C VAL A 168 -20.13 -2.87 -3.20
N LYS A 169 -20.96 -3.20 -4.20
CA LYS A 169 -21.67 -2.20 -5.00
C LYS A 169 -22.69 -1.47 -4.14
#